data_AF-A0A0A2V791-F1
#
_entry.id   AF-A0A0A2V791-F1
#
_cell.length_a   1.000
_cell.length_b   1.000
_cell.length_c   1.000
_cell.angle_alpha   90.00
_cell.angle_beta   90.00
_cell.angle_gamma   90.00
#
_symmetry.space_group_name_H-M   'P 1'
#
loop_
_entity.id
_entity.type
_entity.pdbx_description
1 polymer ?
#
loop_
_entity_poly.entity_id
_entity_poly.type
_entity_poly.pdbx_seq_one_letter_code
_entity_poly.pdbx_strand_id
1 'polypeptide(L)'
;MAPKTVLPHFHSNTALDPSFDQDIRDLHLIYDYDAQDEHGNAEKWRYEMWFFSDARIVYAIHGGPMAGRINYQTATYQCIRPGELWQCNWLEETGTICSLVYDMKEQKITTLLGFSQGHWENAEAAHGDKRNAEDLERWRGLARIGTQTDRFMLSEQATILEVFKGPGDLQPIDPDAPTF
;
A
#
# COMPACT_ATOMS: atom_id res chain seq x y z
N MET A 1 3.26 31.50 -14.87
CA MET A 1 3.78 30.22 -14.37
C MET A 1 2.74 29.62 -13.45
N ALA A 2 2.39 28.35 -13.60
CA ALA A 2 1.54 27.70 -12.60
C ALA A 2 2.23 27.75 -11.23
N PRO A 3 1.49 27.88 -10.11
CA PRO A 3 2.08 27.83 -8.78
C PRO A 3 2.90 26.54 -8.63
N LYS A 4 4.05 26.64 -7.97
CA LYS A 4 4.95 25.50 -7.77
C LYS A 4 4.29 24.51 -6.81
N THR A 5 3.83 23.38 -7.32
CA THR A 5 3.31 22.28 -6.52
C THR A 5 4.45 21.63 -5.73
N VAL A 6 4.26 21.45 -4.42
CA VAL A 6 5.18 20.67 -3.59
C VAL A 6 4.95 19.20 -3.88
N LEU A 7 6.01 18.46 -4.21
CA LEU A 7 5.93 17.03 -4.49
C LEU A 7 6.40 16.21 -3.27
N PRO A 8 5.87 14.99 -3.08
CA PRO A 8 4.82 14.36 -3.89
C PRO A 8 3.44 14.99 -3.66
N HIS A 9 2.66 15.10 -4.73
CA HIS A 9 1.29 15.63 -4.70
C HIS A 9 0.36 14.67 -5.42
N PHE A 10 -0.75 14.36 -4.77
CA PHE A 10 -1.79 13.51 -5.31
C PHE A 10 -2.91 14.39 -5.83
N HIS A 11 -3.10 14.37 -7.14
CA HIS A 11 -4.13 15.16 -7.82
C HIS A 11 -5.14 14.23 -8.48
N SER A 12 -6.43 14.45 -8.23
CA SER A 12 -7.52 13.81 -8.95
C SER A 12 -8.52 14.87 -9.39
N ASN A 13 -8.85 14.88 -10.68
CA ASN A 13 -9.97 15.66 -11.20
C ASN A 13 -11.31 14.91 -11.07
N THR A 14 -11.26 13.62 -10.72
CA THR A 14 -12.44 12.78 -10.55
C THR A 14 -12.94 12.95 -9.13
N ALA A 15 -14.22 13.32 -8.99
CA ALA A 15 -14.87 13.36 -7.69
C ALA A 15 -14.92 11.96 -7.07
N LEU A 16 -14.81 11.88 -5.74
CA LEU A 16 -14.96 10.62 -5.02
C LEU A 16 -16.40 10.12 -5.22
N ASP A 17 -16.53 8.86 -5.64
CA ASP A 17 -17.85 8.27 -5.84
C ASP A 17 -18.57 8.08 -4.48
N PRO A 18 -19.86 8.41 -4.36
CA PRO A 18 -20.61 8.27 -3.12
C PRO A 18 -20.63 6.85 -2.53
N SER A 19 -20.43 5.82 -3.36
CA SER A 19 -20.33 4.43 -2.89
C SER A 19 -19.08 4.16 -2.05
N PHE A 20 -18.10 5.08 -2.01
CA PHE A 20 -16.89 4.94 -1.18
C PHE A 20 -17.23 4.67 0.29
N ASP A 21 -18.22 5.37 0.83
CA ASP A 21 -18.59 5.26 2.25
C ASP A 21 -19.09 3.85 2.60
N GLN A 22 -19.77 3.20 1.66
CA GLN A 22 -20.23 1.83 1.82
C GLN A 22 -19.09 0.84 1.55
N ASP A 23 -18.44 0.99 0.40
CA ASP A 23 -17.55 -0.02 -0.15
C ASP A 23 -16.17 -0.04 0.54
N ILE A 24 -15.60 1.14 0.81
CA ILE A 24 -14.18 1.28 1.16
C ILE A 24 -13.96 1.89 2.53
N ARG A 25 -14.76 2.87 2.96
CA ARG A 25 -14.52 3.55 4.24
C ARG A 25 -14.47 2.55 5.39
N ASP A 26 -13.41 2.63 6.18
CA ASP A 26 -13.18 1.78 7.36
C ASP A 26 -13.10 0.28 7.02
N LEU A 27 -12.84 -0.07 5.76
CA LEU A 27 -12.69 -1.45 5.31
C LEU A 27 -11.35 -2.02 5.76
N HIS A 28 -11.36 -3.25 6.25
CA HIS A 28 -10.18 -4.02 6.61
C HIS A 28 -10.13 -5.31 5.78
N LEU A 29 -8.98 -5.58 5.17
CA LEU A 29 -8.72 -6.75 4.36
C LEU A 29 -7.49 -7.50 4.85
N ILE A 30 -7.61 -8.82 4.99
CA ILE A 30 -6.47 -9.74 5.14
C ILE A 30 -6.40 -10.59 3.88
N TYR A 31 -5.24 -10.68 3.26
CA TYR A 31 -5.07 -11.34 1.97
C TYR A 31 -3.70 -11.98 1.80
N ASP A 32 -3.65 -13.07 1.04
CA ASP A 32 -2.43 -13.81 0.74
C ASP A 32 -2.09 -13.70 -0.75
N TYR A 33 -0.88 -13.24 -1.05
CA TYR A 33 -0.29 -13.41 -2.38
C TYR A 33 0.20 -14.83 -2.58
N ASP A 34 0.10 -15.31 -3.81
CA ASP A 34 0.79 -16.51 -4.25
C ASP A 34 2.25 -16.14 -4.55
N ALA A 35 3.20 -16.75 -3.85
CA ALA A 35 4.62 -16.45 -3.98
C ALA A 35 5.47 -17.72 -4.07
N GLN A 36 6.78 -17.53 -4.28
CA GLN A 36 7.76 -18.61 -4.27
C GLN A 36 8.94 -18.24 -3.37
N ASP A 37 9.47 -19.22 -2.65
CA ASP A 37 10.72 -19.08 -1.90
C ASP A 37 11.95 -19.08 -2.84
N GLU A 38 13.14 -18.91 -2.26
CA GLU A 38 14.42 -18.92 -3.00
C GLU A 38 14.70 -20.23 -3.75
N HIS A 39 13.99 -21.32 -3.40
CA HIS A 39 14.09 -22.64 -4.02
C HIS A 39 12.96 -22.92 -5.01
N GLY A 40 12.04 -21.97 -5.23
CA GLY A 40 10.88 -22.11 -6.11
C GLY A 40 9.72 -22.89 -5.50
N ASN A 41 9.73 -23.19 -4.20
CA ASN A 41 8.59 -23.80 -3.53
C ASN A 41 7.50 -22.76 -3.33
N ALA A 42 6.24 -23.18 -3.43
CA ALA A 42 5.11 -22.28 -3.20
C ALA A 42 5.09 -21.77 -1.76
N GLU A 43 4.95 -20.45 -1.62
CA GLU A 43 4.78 -19.74 -0.36
C GLU A 43 3.53 -18.85 -0.43
N LYS A 44 3.01 -18.44 0.73
CA LYS A 44 2.00 -17.40 0.85
C LYS A 44 2.56 -16.20 1.58
N TRP A 45 2.43 -15.01 0.98
CA TRP A 45 2.77 -13.78 1.68
C TRP A 45 1.50 -13.10 2.16
N ARG A 46 1.31 -13.11 3.48
CA ARG A 46 0.15 -12.50 4.12
C ARG A 46 0.34 -11.00 4.31
N TYR A 47 -0.68 -10.25 3.94
CA TYR A 47 -0.76 -8.80 4.08
C TYR A 47 -2.08 -8.43 4.74
N GLU A 48 -2.07 -7.29 5.42
CA GLU A 48 -3.19 -6.72 6.15
C GLU A 48 -3.31 -5.24 5.79
N MET A 49 -4.50 -4.77 5.41
CA MET A 49 -4.75 -3.41 4.96
C MET A 49 -6.05 -2.87 5.55
N TRP A 50 -5.98 -1.69 6.16
CA TRP A 50 -7.12 -0.92 6.62
C TRP A 50 -7.23 0.40 5.85
N PHE A 51 -8.36 0.57 5.17
CA PHE A 51 -8.76 1.77 4.45
C PHE A 51 -9.36 2.79 5.42
N PHE A 52 -8.48 3.40 6.21
CA PHE A 52 -8.79 4.32 7.31
C PHE A 52 -9.74 5.46 6.90
N SER A 53 -9.46 6.12 5.77
CA SER A 53 -10.28 7.21 5.25
C SER A 53 -10.19 7.32 3.73
N ASP A 54 -10.90 8.30 3.17
CA ASP A 54 -10.85 8.71 1.76
C ASP A 54 -9.50 9.24 1.28
N ALA A 55 -8.50 9.34 2.17
CA ALA A 55 -7.17 9.79 1.83
C ALA A 55 -6.07 8.99 2.53
N ARG A 56 -6.41 7.93 3.28
CA ARG A 56 -5.48 7.26 4.19
C ARG A 56 -5.68 5.75 4.22
N ILE A 57 -4.56 5.05 4.18
CA ILE A 57 -4.46 3.63 4.47
C ILE A 57 -3.48 3.38 5.61
N VAL A 58 -3.70 2.31 6.34
CA VAL A 58 -2.75 1.70 7.29
C VAL A 58 -2.60 0.25 6.89
N TYR A 59 -1.38 -0.28 6.89
CA TYR A 59 -1.15 -1.66 6.49
C TYR A 59 -0.01 -2.31 7.27
N ALA A 60 -0.02 -3.64 7.33
CA ALA A 60 1.06 -4.46 7.86
C ALA A 60 1.39 -5.61 6.90
N ILE A 61 2.66 -6.00 6.89
CA ILE A 61 3.18 -7.10 6.08
C ILE A 61 3.59 -8.23 7.01
N HIS A 62 2.97 -9.39 6.83
CA HIS A 62 3.16 -10.57 7.69
C HIS A 62 3.98 -11.68 7.03
N GLY A 63 4.18 -11.63 5.72
CA GLY A 63 4.96 -12.62 4.97
C GLY A 63 5.80 -12.03 3.84
N GLY A 64 6.74 -12.83 3.36
CA GLY A 64 7.69 -12.45 2.31
C GLY A 64 8.83 -11.55 2.80
N PRO A 65 9.64 -10.99 1.87
CA PRO A 65 10.86 -10.26 2.22
C PRO A 65 10.64 -9.05 3.13
N MET A 66 9.44 -8.47 3.12
CA MET A 66 9.08 -7.28 3.88
C MET A 66 8.30 -7.59 5.18
N ALA A 67 8.22 -8.86 5.59
CA ALA A 67 7.53 -9.26 6.82
C ALA A 67 8.06 -8.51 8.05
N GLY A 68 7.16 -7.89 8.82
CA GLY A 68 7.51 -7.04 9.96
C GLY A 68 7.49 -5.54 9.66
N ARG A 69 7.07 -5.13 8.45
CA ARG A 69 6.81 -3.71 8.10
C ARG A 69 5.38 -3.31 8.41
N ILE A 70 5.22 -2.21 9.15
CA ILE A 70 3.94 -1.57 9.48
C ILE A 70 3.99 -0.12 9.02
N ASN A 71 3.02 0.30 8.21
CA ASN A 71 3.07 1.60 7.55
C ASN A 71 1.69 2.24 7.43
N TYR A 72 1.66 3.52 7.07
CA TYR A 72 0.49 4.26 6.68
C TYR A 72 0.84 5.27 5.59
N GLN A 73 -0.13 5.56 4.72
CA GLN A 73 0.14 6.38 3.54
C GLN A 73 -1.04 7.23 3.11
N THR A 74 -0.72 8.37 2.47
CA THR A 74 -1.70 9.11 1.68
C THR A 74 -2.07 8.27 0.47
N ALA A 75 -3.35 7.95 0.32
CA ALA A 75 -3.87 7.15 -0.77
C ALA A 75 -4.88 7.94 -1.62
N THR A 76 -5.03 7.53 -2.88
CA THR A 76 -6.05 8.03 -3.79
C THR A 76 -6.95 6.91 -4.25
N TYR A 77 -8.22 7.21 -4.43
CA TYR A 77 -9.24 6.23 -4.77
C TYR A 77 -9.93 6.58 -6.09
N GLN A 78 -10.20 5.55 -6.88
CA GLN A 78 -11.04 5.65 -8.07
C GLN A 78 -12.03 4.51 -8.06
N CYS A 79 -13.32 4.86 -8.11
CA CYS A 79 -14.37 3.87 -8.33
C CYS A 79 -14.30 3.43 -9.80
N ILE A 80 -14.07 2.13 -10.03
CA ILE A 80 -14.18 1.55 -11.36
C ILE A 80 -15.63 1.13 -11.60
N ARG A 81 -16.25 0.49 -10.59
CA ARG A 81 -17.64 0.08 -10.60
C ARG A 81 -18.19 -0.04 -9.17
N PRO A 82 -19.20 0.76 -8.79
CA PRO A 82 -19.76 0.74 -7.44
C PRO A 82 -20.20 -0.65 -7.01
N GLY A 83 -19.90 -1.05 -5.77
CA GLY A 83 -20.22 -2.34 -5.20
C GLY A 83 -19.47 -3.54 -5.82
N GLU A 84 -18.46 -3.29 -6.66
CA GLU A 84 -17.70 -4.34 -7.35
C GLU A 84 -16.19 -4.09 -7.37
N LEU A 85 -15.75 -2.92 -7.85
CA LEU A 85 -14.35 -2.68 -8.20
C LEU A 85 -13.88 -1.29 -7.82
N TRP A 86 -12.79 -1.24 -7.07
CA TRP A 86 -12.13 -0.01 -6.64
C TRP A 86 -10.64 -0.06 -6.88
N GLN A 87 -10.06 1.07 -7.29
CA GLN A 87 -8.61 1.24 -7.35
C GLN A 87 -8.14 2.16 -6.23
N CYS A 88 -7.05 1.77 -5.57
CA CYS A 88 -6.34 2.52 -4.54
C CYS A 88 -4.86 2.66 -4.94
N ASN A 89 -4.34 3.88 -5.00
CA ASN A 89 -2.97 4.14 -5.44
C ASN A 89 -2.21 5.00 -4.43
N TRP A 90 -0.93 4.69 -4.20
CA TRP A 90 -0.06 5.47 -3.32
C TRP A 90 1.43 5.41 -3.73
N LEU A 91 2.21 6.31 -3.14
CA LEU A 91 3.67 6.36 -3.18
C LEU A 91 4.18 6.29 -1.75
N GLU A 92 5.25 5.55 -1.50
CA GLU A 92 5.89 5.41 -0.19
C GLU A 92 7.18 6.23 -0.07
N GLU A 93 7.60 6.49 1.16
CA GLU A 93 8.87 7.11 1.53
C GLU A 93 10.11 6.32 1.04
N THR A 94 9.96 5.01 0.79
CA THR A 94 10.98 4.14 0.18
C THR A 94 11.13 4.38 -1.33
N GLY A 95 10.23 5.17 -1.92
CA GLY A 95 10.12 5.37 -3.36
C GLY A 95 9.26 4.32 -4.06
N THR A 96 8.72 3.33 -3.34
CA THR A 96 7.81 2.32 -3.91
C THR A 96 6.50 2.94 -4.36
N ILE A 97 6.04 2.56 -5.55
CA ILE A 97 4.73 2.94 -6.10
C ILE A 97 3.82 1.73 -6.02
N CYS A 98 2.60 1.90 -5.52
CA CYS A 98 1.60 0.85 -5.53
C CYS A 98 0.33 1.31 -6.25
N SER A 99 -0.18 0.42 -7.09
CA SER A 99 -1.55 0.46 -7.59
C SER A 99 -2.24 -0.83 -7.22
N LEU A 100 -3.36 -0.72 -6.51
CA LEU A 100 -4.14 -1.84 -5.98
C LEU A 100 -5.56 -1.75 -6.51
N VAL A 101 -6.07 -2.85 -7.08
CA VAL A 101 -7.48 -3.02 -7.42
C VAL A 101 -8.09 -4.01 -6.43
N TYR A 102 -9.11 -3.56 -5.72
CA TYR A 102 -9.95 -4.40 -4.87
C TYR A 102 -11.16 -4.88 -5.68
N ASP A 103 -11.21 -6.20 -5.91
CA ASP A 103 -12.33 -6.88 -6.52
C ASP A 103 -13.18 -7.55 -5.44
N MET A 104 -14.31 -6.89 -5.15
CA MET A 104 -15.26 -7.32 -4.13
C MET A 104 -16.01 -8.59 -4.56
N LYS A 105 -16.20 -8.81 -5.86
CA LYS A 105 -16.99 -9.95 -6.35
C LYS A 105 -16.17 -11.21 -6.39
N GLU A 106 -14.94 -11.12 -6.90
CA GLU A 106 -14.03 -12.26 -7.00
C GLU A 106 -13.22 -12.49 -5.72
N GLN A 107 -13.34 -11.60 -4.72
CA GLN A 107 -12.56 -11.66 -3.47
C GLN A 107 -11.05 -11.69 -3.77
N LYS A 108 -10.63 -10.77 -4.64
CA LYS A 108 -9.24 -10.65 -5.11
C LYS A 108 -8.71 -9.25 -4.92
N ILE A 109 -7.40 -9.19 -4.72
CA ILE A 109 -6.62 -7.98 -4.90
C ILE A 109 -5.74 -8.19 -6.14
N THR A 110 -5.70 -7.20 -7.04
CA THR A 110 -4.75 -7.17 -8.16
C THR A 110 -3.86 -5.96 -8.00
N THR A 111 -2.54 -6.16 -8.03
CA THR A 111 -1.58 -5.07 -7.78
C THR A 111 -0.52 -4.96 -8.85
N LEU A 112 -0.14 -3.72 -9.14
CA LEU A 112 1.19 -3.37 -9.65
C LEU A 112 1.98 -2.72 -8.52
N LEU A 113 3.06 -3.38 -8.10
CA LEU A 113 4.03 -2.88 -7.13
C LEU A 113 5.33 -2.57 -7.87
N GLY A 114 5.73 -1.30 -7.87
CA GLY A 114 7.02 -0.86 -8.38
C GLY A 114 7.97 -0.57 -7.24
N PHE A 115 8.65 -1.59 -6.71
CA PHE A 115 9.64 -1.41 -5.64
C PHE A 115 10.84 -0.63 -6.17
N SER A 116 11.31 0.38 -5.44
CA SER A 116 12.60 1.02 -5.76
C SER A 116 13.74 0.03 -5.57
N GLN A 117 14.87 0.24 -6.26
CA GLN A 117 16.07 -0.59 -6.09
C GLN A 117 16.45 -0.72 -4.61
N GLY A 118 16.55 0.41 -3.91
CA GLY A 118 16.90 0.42 -2.49
C GLY A 118 15.96 -0.41 -1.62
N HIS A 119 14.65 -0.31 -1.86
CA HIS A 119 13.67 -1.11 -1.12
C HIS A 119 13.81 -2.60 -1.43
N TRP A 120 13.89 -2.98 -2.72
CA TRP A 120 13.93 -4.37 -3.13
C TRP A 120 15.21 -5.09 -2.68
N GLU A 121 16.37 -4.49 -2.93
CA GLU A 121 17.67 -5.10 -2.63
C GLU A 121 18.03 -5.06 -1.12
N ASN A 122 17.31 -4.28 -0.32
CA ASN A 122 17.56 -4.11 1.12
C ASN A 122 16.27 -4.28 1.93
N ALA A 123 15.52 -5.36 1.66
CA ALA A 123 14.18 -5.61 2.23
C ALA A 123 14.14 -5.55 3.77
N GLU A 124 15.13 -6.10 4.46
CA GLU A 124 15.24 -6.04 5.93
C GLU A 124 15.32 -4.59 6.44
N ALA A 125 15.98 -3.72 5.68
CA ALA A 125 16.05 -2.30 5.97
C ALA A 125 14.72 -1.57 5.71
N ALA A 126 13.64 -2.24 5.33
CA ALA A 126 12.28 -1.70 5.28
C ALA A 126 11.35 -2.23 6.39
N HIS A 127 11.82 -3.15 7.26
CA HIS A 127 11.07 -3.63 8.43
C HIS A 127 10.93 -2.51 9.49
N GLY A 128 9.97 -2.65 10.42
CA GLY A 128 9.71 -1.68 11.49
C GLY A 128 8.38 -0.95 11.34
N ASP A 129 8.18 0.12 12.11
CA ASP A 129 6.94 0.90 12.13
C ASP A 129 7.23 2.36 11.73
N LYS A 130 6.50 2.90 10.75
CA LYS A 130 6.64 4.31 10.32
C LYS A 130 6.55 5.32 11.47
N ARG A 131 5.80 4.97 12.51
CA ARG A 131 5.63 5.81 13.71
C ARG A 131 6.95 5.99 14.47
N ASN A 132 7.91 5.10 14.26
CA ASN A 132 9.28 5.26 14.73
C ASN A 132 10.07 6.15 13.77
N ALA A 133 10.63 7.25 14.30
CA ALA A 133 11.38 8.22 13.52
C ALA A 133 12.66 7.64 12.90
N GLU A 134 13.32 6.68 13.55
CA GLU A 134 14.54 6.04 13.04
C GLU A 134 14.22 5.12 11.86
N ASP A 135 13.10 4.39 11.94
CA ASP A 135 12.60 3.55 10.85
C ASP A 135 12.24 4.41 9.63
N LEU A 136 11.47 5.48 9.84
CA LEU A 136 11.09 6.41 8.77
C LEU A 136 12.32 7.03 8.08
N GLU A 137 13.33 7.49 8.83
CA GLU A 137 14.53 8.08 8.22
C GLU A 137 15.36 7.03 7.46
N ARG A 138 15.46 5.81 7.99
CA ARG A 138 16.08 4.69 7.27
C ARG A 138 15.37 4.39 5.96
N TRP A 139 14.04 4.38 5.96
CA TRP A 139 13.23 4.11 4.76
C TRP A 139 13.36 5.20 3.70
N ARG A 140 13.44 6.48 4.09
CA ARG A 140 13.79 7.59 3.19
C ARG A 140 15.18 7.42 2.58
N GLY A 141 16.12 6.84 3.33
CA GLY A 141 17.44 6.48 2.83
C GLY A 141 17.39 5.49 1.66
N LEU A 142 16.48 4.52 1.71
CA LEU A 142 16.30 3.53 0.64
C LEU A 142 15.89 4.17 -0.69
N ALA A 143 15.06 5.21 -0.66
CA ALA A 143 14.63 5.92 -1.86
C ALA A 143 15.77 6.63 -2.62
N ARG A 144 16.94 6.78 -1.99
CA ARG A 144 18.13 7.41 -2.58
C ARG A 144 19.03 6.42 -3.32
N ILE A 145 18.72 5.13 -3.27
CA ILE A 145 19.48 4.08 -3.95
C ILE A 145 18.83 3.80 -5.31
N GLY A 146 19.62 3.93 -6.38
CA GLY A 146 19.16 3.80 -7.76
C GLY A 146 18.49 5.08 -8.29
N THR A 147 17.78 4.93 -9.41
CA THR A 147 17.02 5.99 -10.06
C THR A 147 15.55 5.61 -10.19
N GLN A 148 14.70 6.52 -10.67
CA GLN A 148 13.26 6.26 -10.80
C GLN A 148 12.90 5.09 -11.74
N THR A 149 13.82 4.68 -12.63
CA THR A 149 13.65 3.55 -13.54
C THR A 149 14.22 2.24 -13.01
N ASP A 150 15.04 2.29 -11.94
CA ASP A 150 15.62 1.11 -11.32
C ASP A 150 14.61 0.55 -10.32
N ARG A 151 13.64 -0.23 -10.86
CA ARG A 151 12.53 -0.78 -10.09
C ARG A 151 12.35 -2.26 -10.35
N PHE A 152 12.03 -2.98 -9.28
CA PHE A 152 11.47 -4.32 -9.40
C PHE A 152 9.95 -4.17 -9.58
N MET A 153 9.47 -4.57 -10.75
CA MET A 153 8.06 -4.44 -11.15
C MET A 153 7.35 -5.76 -10.90
N LEU A 154 6.52 -5.82 -9.86
CA LEU A 154 5.78 -7.00 -9.45
C LEU A 154 4.30 -6.82 -9.79
N SER A 155 3.77 -7.70 -10.63
CA SER A 155 2.36 -7.74 -11.01
C SER A 155 1.75 -9.03 -10.49
N GLU A 156 0.93 -8.93 -9.45
CA GLU A 156 0.46 -10.09 -8.71
C GLU A 156 -1.00 -9.97 -8.32
N GLN A 157 -1.60 -11.12 -8.06
CA GLN A 157 -2.92 -11.23 -7.46
C GLN A 157 -2.83 -11.89 -6.08
N ALA A 158 -3.67 -11.41 -5.16
CA ALA A 158 -3.86 -12.02 -3.87
C ALA A 158 -5.29 -12.49 -3.68
N THR A 159 -5.45 -13.55 -2.89
CA THR A 159 -6.74 -14.04 -2.43
C THR A 159 -7.10 -13.35 -1.13
N ILE A 160 -8.29 -12.75 -1.07
CA ILE A 160 -8.80 -12.15 0.17
C ILE A 160 -9.33 -13.26 1.06
N LEU A 161 -8.89 -13.24 2.31
CA LEU A 161 -9.24 -14.21 3.34
C LEU A 161 -10.32 -13.68 4.27
N GLU A 162 -10.20 -12.41 4.67
CA GLU A 162 -11.10 -11.77 5.60
C GLU A 162 -11.44 -10.36 5.14
N VAL A 163 -12.71 -9.99 5.37
CA VAL A 163 -13.27 -8.68 5.05
C VAL A 163 -14.13 -8.23 6.23
N PHE A 164 -13.75 -7.14 6.87
CA PHE A 164 -14.53 -6.56 7.97
C PHE A 164 -14.37 -5.04 8.05
N LYS A 165 -15.06 -4.39 8.99
CA LYS A 165 -14.94 -2.96 9.25
C LYS A 165 -14.19 -2.72 10.56
N GLY A 166 -13.41 -1.65 10.61
CA GLY A 166 -12.64 -1.24 11.77
C GLY A 166 -11.13 -1.55 11.65
N PRO A 167 -10.35 -1.11 12.65
CA PRO A 167 -8.89 -1.20 12.62
C PRO A 167 -8.33 -2.62 12.64
N GLY A 168 -9.07 -3.60 13.18
CA GLY A 168 -8.46 -4.86 13.58
C GLY A 168 -7.39 -4.60 14.63
N ASP A 169 -6.20 -5.17 14.43
CA ASP A 169 -5.03 -4.94 15.30
C ASP A 169 -4.15 -3.77 14.83
N LEU A 170 -4.46 -3.15 13.68
CA LEU A 170 -3.73 -1.99 13.16
C LEU A 170 -4.00 -0.75 14.02
N GLN A 171 -2.94 0.00 14.31
CA GLN A 171 -3.06 1.24 15.08
C GLN A 171 -3.61 2.38 14.21
N PRO A 172 -4.56 3.19 14.71
CA PRO A 172 -5.02 4.39 14.02
C PRO A 172 -3.90 5.43 13.86
N ILE A 173 -4.17 6.41 13.01
CA ILE A 173 -3.32 7.57 12.77
C ILE A 173 -4.13 8.85 12.90
N ASP A 174 -3.45 9.96 13.16
CA ASP A 174 -4.05 11.27 12.96
C ASP A 174 -4.32 11.49 11.45
N PRO A 175 -5.46 12.09 11.06
CA PRO A 175 -5.78 12.33 9.65
C PRO A 175 -4.72 13.15 8.89
N ASP A 176 -3.98 14.00 9.59
CA ASP A 176 -2.91 14.86 9.08
C ASP A 176 -1.49 14.32 9.37
N ALA A 177 -1.36 13.08 9.84
CA ALA A 177 -0.07 12.45 10.09
C ALA A 177 0.84 12.53 8.84
N PRO A 178 2.13 12.90 9.00
CA PRO A 178 3.04 13.05 7.88
C PRO A 178 3.33 11.69 7.23
N THR A 179 3.27 11.64 5.91
CA THR A 179 3.47 10.40 5.15
C THR A 179 4.78 10.38 4.35
N PHE A 180 5.60 11.43 4.45
CA PHE A 180 6.90 11.56 3.80
C PHE A 180 7.92 12.20 4.71
#